data_AF-A0A645DP38-F1
#
_entry.id   AF-A0A645DP38-F1
#
_cell.length_a   1.000
_cell.length_b   1.000
_cell.length_c   1.000
_cell.angle_alpha   90.00
_cell.angle_beta   90.00
_cell.angle_gamma   90.00
#
_symmetry.space_group_name_H-M   'P 1'
#
loop_
_entity.id
_entity.type
_entity.pdbx_description
1 polymer ?
#
loop_
_entity_poly.entity_id
_entity_poly.type
_entity_poly.pdbx_seq_one_letter_code
_entity_poly.pdbx_strand_id
1 'polypeptide(L)' 'MELKENSVVEFTAPNGGTFAGFLRELDATHALFDFNHPMAGKTIRFEVKIIGIM' A
#
# COMPACT_ATOMS: atom_id res chain seq x y z
N MET A 1 -6.00 -1.72 -17.46
CA MET A 1 -6.32 -1.32 -16.08
C MET A 1 -6.53 0.18 -16.14
N GLU A 2 -7.74 0.66 -15.88
CA GLU A 2 -8.02 2.10 -15.94
C GLU A 2 -7.51 2.75 -14.66
N LEU A 3 -6.59 3.71 -14.77
CA LEU A 3 -6.10 4.46 -13.62
C LEU A 3 -7.21 5.41 -13.19
N LYS A 4 -7.83 5.12 -12.05
CA LYS A 4 -8.87 5.94 -11.45
C LYS A 4 -8.36 6.53 -10.14
N GLU A 5 -8.54 7.83 -9.94
CA GLU A 5 -8.19 8.48 -8.68
C GLU A 5 -8.81 7.72 -7.49
N ASN A 6 -8.05 7.59 -6.39
CA ASN A 6 -8.37 6.80 -5.21
C ASN A 6 -8.41 5.27 -5.41
N SER A 7 -7.75 4.76 -6.45
CA SER A 7 -7.54 3.31 -6.63
C SER A 7 -6.20 2.85 -6.05
N VAL A 8 -6.12 1.56 -5.70
CA VAL A 8 -4.86 0.90 -5.34
C VAL A 8 -4.28 0.25 -6.57
N VAL A 9 -3.00 0.50 -6.83
CA VAL A 9 -2.24 -0.06 -7.94
C VAL A 9 -1.07 -0.88 -7.39
N GLU A 10 -0.85 -2.05 -7.96
CA GLU A 10 0.25 -2.94 -7.57
C GLU A 10 1.51 -2.67 -8.40
N PHE A 11 2.66 -2.58 -7.74
CA PHE A 11 3.96 -2.33 -8.34
C PHE A 11 4.91 -3.49 -8.04
N THR A 12 5.74 -3.85 -9.02
CA THR A 12 6.80 -4.84 -8.84
C THR A 12 8.07 -4.16 -8.34
N ALA A 13 8.58 -4.62 -7.20
CA ALA A 13 9.86 -4.19 -6.66
C ALA A 13 11.04 -4.87 -7.37
N PRO A 14 12.23 -4.23 -7.42
CA PRO A 14 13.43 -4.82 -8.03
C PRO A 14 13.87 -6.15 -7.41
N ASN A 15 13.49 -6.40 -6.15
CA ASN A 15 13.79 -7.64 -5.43
C ASN A 15 12.78 -8.78 -5.71
N GLY A 16 11.82 -8.57 -6.62
CA GLY A 16 10.78 -9.54 -6.97
C GLY A 16 9.56 -9.52 -6.04
N GLY A 17 9.55 -8.66 -5.01
CA GLY A 17 8.36 -8.42 -4.19
C GLY A 17 7.34 -7.52 -4.89
N THR A 18 6.13 -7.43 -4.34
CA THR A 18 5.12 -6.47 -4.80
C THR A 18 4.73 -5.53 -3.67
N PHE A 19 4.42 -4.28 -4.02
CA PHE A 19 3.89 -3.30 -3.07
C PHE A 19 2.73 -2.53 -3.68
N ALA A 20 1.79 -2.14 -2.83
CA ALA A 20 0.61 -1.38 -3.19
C ALA A 20 0.90 0.13 -3.09
N GLY A 21 0.59 0.87 -4.15
CA GLY A 21 0.57 2.33 -4.16
C GLY A 21 -0.86 2.84 -4.33
N PHE A 22 -1.27 3.79 -3.51
CA PHE A 22 -2.58 4.44 -3.60
C PHE A 22 -2.48 5.67 -4.52
N LEU A 23 -3.27 5.71 -5.59
CA LEU A 23 -3.29 6.83 -6.53
C LEU A 23 -4.03 8.02 -5.90
N ARG A 24 -3.27 9.04 -5.50
CA ARG A 24 -3.80 10.25 -4.86
C ARG A 24 -4.35 11.22 -5.90
N GLU A 25 -3.58 11.48 -6.95
CA GLU A 25 -3.88 12.48 -7.98
C GLU A 25 -3.45 11.94 -9.35
N LEU A 26 -4.25 12.21 -10.37
CA LEU A 26 -3.98 11.82 -11.75
C LEU A 26 -4.15 13.02 -12.68
N ASP A 27 -3.05 13.46 -13.28
CA ASP A 27 -3.02 14.52 -14.28
C ASP A 27 -2.80 13.95 -15.70
N ALA A 28 -2.86 14.82 -16.70
CA ALA A 28 -2.64 14.44 -18.10
C ALA A 28 -1.25 13.85 -18.40
N THR A 29 -0.25 14.16 -17.57
CA THR A 29 1.16 13.78 -17.81
C THR A 29 1.80 13.00 -16.68
N HIS A 30 1.25 13.07 -15.46
CA HIS A 30 1.85 12.50 -14.26
C HIS A 30 0.78 11.99 -13.30
N ALA A 31 1.21 11.16 -12.36
CA ALA A 31 0.36 10.59 -11.33
C ALA A 31 1.10 10.62 -9.99
N LEU A 32 0.41 11.00 -8.92
CA LEU A 32 0.94 11.01 -7.57
C LEU A 32 0.51 9.75 -6.81
N PHE A 33 1.48 8.96 -6.36
CA PHE A 33 1.23 7.74 -5.60
C PHE A 33 1.67 7.88 -4.14
N ASP A 34 0.82 7.40 -3.24
CA ASP A 34 1.11 7.24 -1.82
C ASP A 34 1.42 5.77 -1.52
N PHE A 35 2.66 5.49 -1.14
CA PHE A 35 3.13 4.14 -0.80
C PHE A 35 3.10 3.85 0.70
N ASN A 36 2.55 4.76 1.51
CA ASN A 36 2.41 4.50 2.94
C ASN A 36 1.44 3.33 3.18
N HIS A 37 1.72 2.57 4.23
CA HIS A 37 0.80 1.52 4.67
C HIS A 37 -0.57 2.15 5.00
N PRO A 38 -1.71 1.48 4.72
CA PRO A 38 -3.05 2.02 5.02
C PRO A 38 -3.26 2.39 6.51
N MET A 39 -2.45 1.82 7.39
CA MET A 39 -2.47 2.11 8.83
C MET A 39 -1.40 3.12 9.29
N ALA A 40 -0.68 3.77 8.37
CA ALA A 40 0.27 4.83 8.72
C ALA A 40 -0.43 5.94 9.51
N GLY A 41 0.18 6.38 10.61
CA GLY A 41 -0.37 7.40 11.51
C GLY A 41 -1.55 6.94 12.39
N LYS A 42 -2.02 5.69 12.28
CA LYS A 42 -3.06 5.15 13.16
C LYS A 42 -2.43 4.49 14.39
N THR A 43 -2.96 4.75 15.58
CA THR A 43 -2.64 3.96 16.78
C THR A 43 -3.26 2.58 16.61
N ILE A 44 -2.41 1.54 16.57
CA ILE A 44 -2.86 0.15 16.43
C ILE A 44 -2.70 -0.56 17.77
N ARG A 45 -3.78 -1.16 18.26
CA ARG A 45 -3.73 -2.09 19.40
C ARG A 45 -3.74 -3.51 18.86
N PHE A 46 -2.67 -4.24 19.13
CA PHE A 46 -2.59 -5.66 18.81
C PHE A 46 -2.96 -6.48 20.05
N GLU A 47 -3.78 -7.51 19.86
CA GLU A 47 -3.96 -8.59 20.82
C GLU A 47 -3.51 -9.86 20.14
N VAL A 48 -2.53 -10.54 20.74
CA VAL A 48 -1.89 -11.71 20.15
C VAL A 48 -1.92 -12.86 21.13
N LYS A 49 -2.15 -14.07 20.59
CA LYS A 49 -2.06 -15.32 21.32
C LYS A 49 -0.93 -16.15 20.73
N ILE A 50 0.05 -16.51 21.56
CA ILE A 50 1.12 -17.43 21.15
C ILE A 50 0.51 -18.83 21.07
N ILE A 51 0.58 -19.43 19.89
CA ILE A 51 0.05 -20.77 19.60
C ILE A 51 1.09 -21.88 19.78
N GLY A 52 2.37 -21.53 19.87
CA GLY A 52 3.48 -22.47 20.08
C GLY A 52 4.84 -21.77 19.89
N ILE A 53 5.88 -22.34 20.47
CA ILE A 53 7.29 -21.97 20.29
C ILE A 53 8.06 -23.28 20.08
N MET A 54 9.00 -23.30 19.13
CA MET A 54 9.78 -24.50 18.75
C MET A 54 11.23 -24.38 19.19
#